data_AF-A0A8J8JYB3-F1
#
_entry.id   AF-A0A8J8JYB3-F1
#
_cell.length_a   1.000
_cell.length_b   1.000
_cell.length_c   1.000
_cell.angle_alpha   90.00
_cell.angle_beta   90.00
_cell.angle_gamma   90.00
#
_symmetry.space_group_name_H-M   'P 1'
#
loop_
_entity.id
_entity.type
_entity.pdbx_description
1 polymer ?
#
loop_
_entity_poly.entity_id
_entity_poly.type
_entity_poly.pdbx_seq_one_letter_code
_entity_poly.pdbx_strand_id
1 'polypeptide(L)'
;IYFIGEEISFAVRAWSYGWDIYSPHICLIYHYYLRTDAVKHWHDNKQWNKLELHSVKRVRHIVGTESSKDLSIDSCFRLGDVRSLNAYQHFSGIDFKKLEISEGASRGEVNL
;
A
#
# COMPACT_ATOMS: atom_id res chain seq x y z
N ILE A 1 -7.57 1.11 8.16
CA ILE A 1 -6.44 0.21 7.79
C ILE A 1 -5.78 -0.27 9.09
N TYR A 2 -5.07 -1.42 9.09
CA TYR A 2 -4.41 -2.00 10.27
C TYR A 2 -3.03 -2.50 9.84
N PHE A 3 -1.98 -1.80 10.27
CA PHE A 3 -0.56 -2.08 10.01
C PHE A 3 -0.22 -2.40 8.53
N ILE A 4 -0.38 -3.66 8.10
CA ILE A 4 -0.12 -4.07 6.72
C ILE A 4 -1.08 -3.39 5.73
N GLY A 5 -0.50 -2.84 4.67
CA GLY A 5 -1.21 -2.20 3.56
C GLY A 5 -1.51 -0.72 3.75
N GLU A 6 -1.09 -0.11 4.86
CA GLU A 6 -1.15 1.34 5.07
C GLU A 6 -0.31 2.07 4.02
N GLU A 7 0.96 1.68 3.85
CA GLU A 7 1.87 2.28 2.86
C GLU A 7 1.32 2.19 1.43
N ILE A 8 0.83 1.01 1.02
CA ILE A 8 0.23 0.79 -0.30
C ILE A 8 -0.99 1.68 -0.46
N SER A 9 -1.91 1.65 0.52
CA SER A 9 -3.15 2.44 0.48
C SER A 9 -2.86 3.94 0.46
N PHE A 10 -1.83 4.40 1.16
CA PHE A 10 -1.44 5.80 1.19
C PHE A 10 -0.86 6.22 -0.16
N ALA A 11 0.12 5.47 -0.69
CA ALA A 11 0.78 5.77 -1.95
C ALA A 11 -0.21 5.86 -3.13
N VAL A 12 -1.07 4.86 -3.32
CA VAL A 12 -2.05 4.86 -4.43
C VAL A 12 -3.09 5.98 -4.31
N ARG A 13 -3.47 6.33 -3.08
CA ARG A 13 -4.40 7.44 -2.83
C ARG A 13 -3.72 8.77 -3.09
N ALA A 14 -2.55 9.03 -2.50
CA ALA A 14 -1.79 10.26 -2.74
C ALA A 14 -1.56 10.47 -4.24
N TRP A 15 -1.11 9.42 -4.94
CA TRP A 15 -0.95 9.45 -6.40
C TRP A 15 -2.23 9.88 -7.12
N SER A 16 -3.36 9.22 -6.81
CA SER A 16 -4.65 9.47 -7.47
C SER A 16 -5.25 10.84 -7.16
N TYR A 17 -4.79 11.50 -6.09
CA TYR A 17 -5.08 12.91 -5.78
C TYR A 17 -4.04 13.90 -6.35
N GLY A 18 -3.06 13.45 -7.15
CA GLY A 18 -2.12 14.31 -7.85
C GLY A 18 -0.77 14.54 -7.16
N TRP A 19 -0.43 13.78 -6.12
CA TRP A 19 0.86 13.88 -5.44
C TRP A 19 1.97 13.10 -6.11
N ASP A 20 3.09 13.74 -6.42
CA ASP A 20 4.26 13.04 -6.95
C ASP A 20 4.99 12.25 -5.86
N ILE A 21 5.52 11.08 -6.24
CA ILE A 21 6.22 10.16 -5.34
C ILE A 21 7.69 10.15 -5.73
N TYR A 22 8.55 10.44 -4.76
CA TYR A 22 9.99 10.45 -4.93
C TYR A 22 10.63 9.52 -3.89
N SER A 23 11.63 8.76 -4.33
CA SER A 23 12.49 7.97 -3.46
C SER A 23 13.93 8.48 -3.59
N PRO A 24 14.66 8.68 -2.48
CA PRO A 24 16.06 9.06 -2.57
C PRO A 24 16.90 7.92 -3.15
N HIS A 25 17.82 8.25 -4.06
CA HIS A 25 18.77 7.30 -4.64
C HIS A 25 19.89 6.89 -3.68
N ILE A 26 19.92 7.46 -2.47
CA ILE A 26 20.91 7.20 -1.42
C ILE A 26 20.15 6.87 -0.13
N CYS A 27 20.60 5.85 0.60
CA CYS A 27 20.05 5.54 1.92
C CYS A 27 20.43 6.64 2.91
N LEU A 28 19.43 7.37 3.40
CA LEU A 28 19.61 8.46 4.37
C LEU A 28 19.42 8.02 5.81
N ILE A 29 18.57 7.00 6.04
CA ILE A 29 18.12 6.59 7.37
C ILE A 29 17.96 5.07 7.40
N TYR A 30 18.44 4.45 8.48
CA TYR A 30 18.20 3.04 8.76
C TYR A 30 17.06 2.87 9.76
N HIS A 31 16.19 1.89 9.50
CA HIS A 31 15.12 1.51 10.43
C HIS A 31 15.55 0.29 11.25
N TYR A 32 15.66 0.45 12.58
CA TYR A 32 15.80 -0.70 13.48
C TYR A 32 14.46 -1.44 13.59
N TYR A 33 14.19 -2.29 12.60
CA TYR A 33 12.87 -2.90 12.39
C TYR A 33 12.53 -4.01 13.39
N LEU A 34 13.47 -4.95 13.60
CA LEU A 34 13.17 -6.20 14.32
C LEU A 34 12.76 -5.97 15.77
N ARG A 35 13.42 -5.03 16.46
CA ARG A 35 13.17 -4.63 17.86
C ARG A 35 12.83 -5.85 18.73
N THR A 36 13.73 -6.84 18.75
CA THR A 36 13.46 -8.19 19.29
C THR A 36 12.98 -8.16 20.73
N ASP A 37 13.47 -7.21 21.52
CA ASP A 37 13.19 -7.12 22.96
C ASP A 37 12.02 -6.16 23.27
N ALA A 38 11.41 -5.55 22.25
CA ALA A 38 10.32 -4.60 22.44
C ALA A 38 8.95 -5.27 22.34
N VAL A 39 8.05 -4.90 23.25
CA VAL A 39 6.62 -5.24 23.13
C VAL A 39 6.05 -4.56 21.89
N LYS A 40 5.32 -5.34 21.09
CA LYS A 40 4.67 -4.89 19.85
C LYS A 40 3.16 -4.90 20.06
N HIS A 41 2.44 -4.01 19.39
CA HIS A 41 1.00 -3.80 19.59
C HIS A 41 0.15 -5.10 19.54
N TRP A 42 0.52 -6.07 18.71
CA TRP A 42 -0.18 -7.35 18.60
C TRP A 42 -0.01 -8.29 19.81
N HIS A 43 0.94 -8.03 20.71
CA HIS A 43 1.04 -8.78 21.98
C HIS A 43 -0.16 -8.46 22.89
N ASP A 44 -0.63 -7.21 22.87
CA ASP A 44 -1.72 -6.72 23.72
C ASP A 44 -3.09 -6.94 23.06
N ASN A 45 -3.21 -6.60 21.77
CA ASN A 45 -4.48 -6.69 21.07
C ASN A 45 -4.72 -8.10 20.51
N LYS A 46 -5.42 -8.96 21.25
CA LYS A 46 -5.72 -10.35 20.83
C LYS A 46 -6.60 -10.49 19.58
N GLN A 47 -7.23 -9.42 19.11
CA GLN A 47 -8.05 -9.42 17.89
C GLN A 47 -7.32 -8.81 16.68
N TRP A 48 -6.01 -8.56 16.79
CA TRP A 48 -5.21 -7.93 15.74
C TRP A 48 -5.34 -8.62 14.38
N ASN A 49 -5.38 -9.96 14.37
CA ASN A 49 -5.49 -10.77 13.16
C ASN A 49 -6.78 -10.50 12.37
N LYS A 50 -7.91 -10.30 13.06
CA LYS A 50 -9.19 -9.94 12.42
C LYS A 50 -9.13 -8.54 11.82
N LEU A 51 -8.52 -7.59 12.52
CA LEU A 51 -8.33 -6.22 12.05
C LEU A 51 -7.41 -6.17 10.83
N GLU A 52 -6.35 -6.98 10.83
CA GLU A 52 -5.43 -7.13 9.71
C GLU A 52 -6.13 -7.74 8.50
N LEU A 53 -6.82 -8.88 8.65
CA LEU A 53 -7.55 -9.52 7.55
C LEU A 53 -8.56 -8.56 6.91
N HIS A 54 -9.30 -7.81 7.72
CA HIS A 54 -10.24 -6.81 7.24
C HIS A 54 -9.53 -5.64 6.52
N SER A 55 -8.32 -5.29 6.93
CA SER A 55 -7.53 -4.24 6.29
C SER A 55 -6.92 -4.68 4.97
N VAL A 56 -6.37 -5.90 4.91
CA VAL A 56 -5.91 -6.52 3.65
C VAL A 56 -7.04 -6.61 2.65
N LYS A 57 -8.24 -7.05 3.07
CA LYS A 57 -9.43 -7.11 2.21
C LYS A 57 -9.78 -5.75 1.61
N ARG A 58 -9.71 -4.68 2.41
CA ARG A 58 -9.93 -3.29 1.94
C ARG A 58 -8.88 -2.85 0.94
N VAL A 59 -7.60 -3.13 1.20
CA VAL A 59 -6.52 -2.75 0.28
C VAL A 59 -6.69 -3.47 -1.06
N ARG A 60 -6.91 -4.79 -1.04
CA ARG A 60 -7.17 -5.60 -2.25
C ARG A 60 -8.37 -5.08 -3.04
N HIS A 61 -9.40 -4.61 -2.34
CA HIS A 61 -10.55 -3.97 -2.97
C HIS A 61 -10.20 -2.62 -3.63
N ILE A 62 -9.50 -1.74 -2.91
CA ILE A 62 -9.09 -0.42 -3.43
C ILE A 62 -8.21 -0.55 -4.67
N VAL A 63 -7.24 -1.47 -4.66
CA VAL A 63 -6.31 -1.66 -5.77
C VAL A 63 -6.83 -2.62 -6.85
N GLY A 64 -8.05 -3.13 -6.68
CA GLY A 64 -8.71 -3.97 -7.69
C GLY A 64 -8.13 -5.38 -7.85
N THR A 65 -7.34 -5.86 -6.89
CA THR A 65 -6.90 -7.27 -6.81
C THR A 65 -8.10 -8.20 -6.62
N GLU A 66 -9.00 -7.85 -5.70
CA GLU A 66 -10.20 -8.63 -5.38
C GLU A 66 -11.39 -7.68 -5.18
N SER A 67 -12.55 -8.00 -5.74
CA SER A 67 -13.77 -7.22 -5.46
C SER A 67 -14.50 -7.78 -4.25
N SER A 68 -14.91 -6.90 -3.34
CA SER A 68 -15.70 -7.25 -2.16
C SER A 68 -16.92 -6.34 -2.12
N LYS A 69 -18.11 -6.96 -2.02
CA LYS A 69 -19.40 -6.26 -1.99
C LYS A 69 -19.80 -5.84 -0.57
N ASP A 70 -19.17 -6.42 0.44
CA ASP A 70 -19.45 -6.25 1.86
C ASP A 70 -18.56 -5.21 2.54
N LEU A 71 -17.71 -4.52 1.78
CA LEU A 71 -16.87 -3.44 2.28
C LEU A 71 -17.48 -2.06 1.98
N SER A 72 -17.73 -1.29 3.03
CA SER A 72 -17.96 0.15 2.91
C SER A 72 -16.63 0.90 3.05
N ILE A 73 -16.32 1.76 2.09
CA ILE A 73 -15.17 2.67 2.13
C ILE A 73 -15.73 4.09 2.09
N ASP A 74 -15.47 4.87 3.15
CA ASP A 74 -15.83 6.28 3.20
C ASP A 74 -15.23 7.02 2.01
N SER A 75 -15.97 8.00 1.49
CA SER A 75 -15.58 8.73 0.28
C SER A 75 -14.19 9.34 0.38
N CYS A 76 -13.79 9.83 1.55
CA CYS A 76 -12.47 10.40 1.80
C CYS A 76 -11.31 9.38 1.71
N PHE A 77 -11.59 8.08 1.81
CA PHE A 77 -10.60 7.00 1.71
C PHE A 77 -10.62 6.27 0.37
N ARG A 78 -11.40 6.75 -0.61
CA ARG A 78 -11.38 6.22 -1.98
C ARG A 78 -10.16 6.75 -2.75
N LEU A 79 -9.93 6.19 -3.92
CA LEU A 79 -9.00 6.76 -4.89
C LEU A 79 -9.56 8.10 -5.39
N GLY A 80 -8.66 9.05 -5.68
CA GLY A 80 -9.00 10.29 -6.34
C GLY A 80 -9.16 10.10 -7.85
N ASP A 81 -9.55 11.19 -8.52
CA ASP A 81 -9.82 11.20 -9.97
C ASP A 81 -8.76 11.98 -10.78
N VAL A 82 -7.69 12.46 -10.14
CA VAL A 82 -6.64 13.25 -10.81
C VAL A 82 -5.71 12.36 -11.64
N ARG A 83 -5.33 11.20 -11.11
CA ARG A 83 -4.56 10.19 -11.85
C ARG A 83 -5.09 8.79 -11.57
N SER A 84 -5.09 7.95 -12.61
CA SER A 84 -5.61 6.59 -12.50
C SER A 84 -4.68 5.65 -11.74
N LEU A 85 -5.24 4.58 -11.19
CA LEU A 85 -4.48 3.45 -10.66
C LEU A 85 -3.60 2.80 -11.73
N ASN A 86 -4.06 2.77 -12.98
CA ASN A 86 -3.27 2.23 -14.09
C ASN A 86 -1.99 3.05 -14.35
N ALA A 87 -2.09 4.39 -14.24
CA ALA A 87 -0.93 5.26 -14.33
C ALA A 87 0.06 5.00 -13.17
N TYR A 88 -0.44 4.74 -11.96
CA TYR A 88 0.42 4.34 -10.83
C TYR A 88 1.15 3.03 -11.12
N GLN A 89 0.43 2.00 -11.60
CA GLN A 89 1.02 0.71 -11.96
C GLN A 89 2.10 0.84 -13.05
N HIS A 90 1.88 1.72 -14.04
CA HIS A 90 2.90 2.02 -15.04
C HIS A 90 4.11 2.70 -14.40
N PHE A 91 3.92 3.76 -13.61
CA PHE A 91 4.98 4.48 -12.91
C PHE A 91 5.83 3.55 -12.02
N SER A 92 5.17 2.74 -11.18
CA SER A 92 5.85 1.92 -10.17
C SER A 92 6.29 0.54 -10.67
N GLY A 93 5.82 0.11 -11.85
CA GLY A 93 6.03 -1.24 -12.37
C GLY A 93 5.35 -2.36 -11.58
N ILE A 94 4.30 -2.06 -10.80
CA ILE A 94 3.53 -3.05 -10.01
C ILE A 94 2.27 -3.44 -10.79
N ASP A 95 1.93 -4.73 -10.84
CA ASP A 95 0.62 -5.23 -11.30
C ASP A 95 -0.16 -5.80 -10.11
N PHE A 96 -1.16 -5.07 -9.63
CA PHE A 96 -1.98 -5.46 -8.48
C PHE A 96 -2.89 -6.65 -8.76
N LYS A 97 -3.25 -6.92 -10.02
CA LYS A 97 -4.11 -8.06 -10.36
C LYS A 97 -3.32 -9.34 -10.48
N LYS A 98 -2.14 -9.28 -11.09
CA LYS A 98 -1.24 -10.43 -11.24
C LYS A 98 -0.40 -10.69 -9.99
N LEU A 99 -0.28 -9.69 -9.11
CA LEU A 99 0.60 -9.72 -7.94
C LEU A 99 2.07 -9.86 -8.36
N GLU A 100 2.46 -9.12 -9.39
CA GLU A 100 3.78 -9.14 -9.99
C GLU A 100 4.42 -7.74 -9.95
N ILE A 101 5.75 -7.71 -10.03
CA ILE A 101 6.52 -6.48 -10.26
C ILE A 101 7.37 -6.65 -11.51
N SER A 102 7.60 -5.55 -12.22
CA SER A 102 8.52 -5.53 -13.36
C SER A 102 9.97 -5.73 -12.90
N GLU A 103 10.83 -6.12 -13.84
CA GLU A 103 12.26 -6.25 -13.59
C GLU A 103 12.89 -4.92 -13.13
N GLY A 104 12.50 -3.79 -13.73
CA GLY A 104 12.95 -2.46 -13.30
C GLY A 104 12.51 -2.13 -11.87
N ALA A 105 11.26 -2.42 -11.52
CA ALA A 105 10.77 -2.21 -10.16
C ALA A 105 11.56 -3.03 -9.12
N SER A 106 12.00 -4.24 -9.47
CA SER A 106 12.87 -5.06 -8.61
C SER A 106 14.24 -4.44 -8.34
N ARG A 107 14.70 -3.55 -9.22
CA ARG A 107 15.94 -2.77 -9.08
C ARG A 107 15.70 -1.37 -8.47
N GLY A 108 14.46 -1.03 -8.15
CA GLY A 108 14.08 0.28 -7.64
C GLY A 108 13.94 1.36 -8.72
N GLU A 109 13.81 0.97 -9.99
CA GLU A 109 13.59 1.88 -11.11
C GLU A 109 12.08 2.21 -11.24
N VAL A 110 11.78 3.45 -11.62
CA VAL A 110 10.42 3.93 -11.92
C VAL A 110 10.32 4.40 -13.36
N ASN A 111 9.14 4.30 -13.96
CA ASN A 111 8.87 4.80 -15.30
C ASN A 111 8.36 6.26 -15.20
N LEU A 112 9.11 7.20 -15.80
CA LEU A 112 8.78 8.63 -15.84
C LEU A 112 7.99 9.01 -17.10
#